data_AF-A0A9W9KFG7-F1
#
_entry.id   AF-A0A9W9KFG7-F1
#
_cell.length_a   1.000
_cell.length_b   1.000
_cell.length_c   1.000
_cell.angle_alpha   90.00
_cell.angle_beta   90.00
_cell.angle_gamma   90.00
#
_symmetry.space_group_name_H-M   'P 1'
#
loop_
_entity.id
_entity.type
_entity.pdbx_description
1 polymer ?
#
loop_
_entity_poly.entity_id
_entity_poly.type
_entity_poly.pdbx_seq_one_letter_code
_entity_poly.pdbx_strand_id
1 'polypeptide(L)'
;MPVIFHAPTRTAVVPVARIARRTNVVRRTTKTAVAGTATTPKHNSAASATARPGRAHGDRSAVALDTATIPSPSGAVTTGPITAAPKPNPATEDLPAQATTQTIRFVYDGERMETVKEGKYTGEKYKAPPKAVMQNMCEGIKKLTGSYSDKATLTKASNKQRRRNRRKMCTKNGKSVCTNAVNKYIEKFYPNGKIPEKAREAIASATDLQCDEFPFARTKEGGSLESGTTICVPSTDNGWQGTTMSPFFRGANKIKSNERFTIELVGWDCEKQAPKASSRREFNLNATVTGSDAYRGFDPENPKLKALIMPLGDLDAGSYSINLTTVSGTVNASIRTYDGESYETTQGPHGEMLFTLPEDEFAVSLVGTTMDDDVKVIYEAKQVKTSLSTSTKTSPTQPTPTQNLALMNSPVMKGGLVFWCAVFGIMAVW
;
A
#
# COMPACT_ATOMS: atom_id res chain seq x y z
N MET A 1 -48.83 -8.77 -38.82
CA MET A 1 -49.19 -9.40 -37.53
C MET A 1 -47.94 -9.36 -36.65
N PRO A 2 -47.93 -8.60 -35.54
CA PRO A 2 -46.77 -8.56 -34.66
C PRO A 2 -46.85 -9.70 -33.63
N VAL A 3 -45.75 -10.44 -33.48
CA VAL A 3 -45.59 -11.48 -32.47
C VAL A 3 -45.06 -10.83 -31.19
N ILE A 4 -45.86 -10.87 -30.13
CA ILE A 4 -45.52 -10.39 -28.79
C ILE A 4 -44.93 -11.58 -28.03
N PHE A 5 -43.69 -11.46 -27.55
CA PHE A 5 -43.10 -12.42 -26.61
C PHE A 5 -43.33 -11.95 -25.17
N HIS A 6 -44.03 -12.77 -24.39
CA HIS A 6 -44.15 -12.62 -22.95
C HIS A 6 -42.93 -13.24 -22.26
N ALA A 7 -42.28 -12.47 -21.38
CA ALA A 7 -41.31 -13.00 -20.42
C ALA A 7 -42.04 -13.50 -19.16
N PRO A 8 -41.69 -14.68 -18.60
CA PRO A 8 -42.20 -15.09 -17.30
C PRO A 8 -41.29 -14.58 -16.17
N THR A 9 -41.88 -13.81 -15.27
CA THR A 9 -41.37 -13.48 -13.94
C THR A 9 -41.53 -14.67 -13.00
N ARG A 10 -40.43 -15.19 -12.44
CA ARG A 10 -40.45 -15.94 -11.19
C ARG A 10 -39.20 -15.64 -10.35
N THR A 11 -39.42 -14.92 -9.27
CA THR A 11 -38.46 -14.75 -8.17
C THR A 11 -38.62 -15.94 -7.23
N ALA A 12 -37.57 -16.77 -7.11
CA ALA A 12 -37.48 -17.78 -6.07
C ALA A 12 -36.41 -17.36 -5.05
N VAL A 13 -36.82 -17.21 -3.80
CA VAL A 13 -35.94 -16.94 -2.65
C VAL A 13 -35.32 -18.26 -2.21
N VAL A 14 -33.99 -18.37 -2.26
CA VAL A 14 -33.24 -19.54 -1.76
C VAL A 14 -32.56 -19.15 -0.43
N PRO A 15 -32.66 -19.98 0.63
CA PRO A 15 -32.04 -19.70 1.91
C PRO A 15 -30.52 -19.97 1.90
N VAL A 16 -29.77 -19.07 2.52
CA VAL A 16 -28.31 -19.18 2.71
C VAL A 16 -28.00 -20.25 3.75
N ALA A 17 -27.32 -21.32 3.33
CA ALA A 17 -26.76 -22.33 4.22
C ALA A 17 -25.51 -21.80 4.95
N ARG A 18 -25.51 -21.87 6.28
CA ARG A 18 -24.36 -21.55 7.14
C ARG A 18 -23.24 -22.58 6.93
N ILE A 19 -22.09 -22.13 6.44
CA ILE A 19 -20.84 -22.91 6.44
C ILE A 19 -20.24 -22.87 7.86
N ALA A 20 -20.19 -24.04 8.50
CA ALA A 20 -19.51 -24.25 9.76
C ALA A 20 -17.98 -24.18 9.57
N ARG A 21 -17.33 -23.18 10.17
CA ARG A 21 -15.85 -23.12 10.26
C ARG A 21 -15.38 -24.07 11.35
N ARG A 22 -14.65 -25.12 10.96
CA ARG A 22 -13.84 -25.95 11.87
C ARG A 22 -12.69 -25.11 12.44
N THR A 23 -12.70 -24.88 13.75
CA THR A 23 -11.57 -24.35 14.51
C THR A 23 -10.63 -25.49 14.90
N ASN A 24 -9.38 -25.42 14.44
CA ASN A 24 -8.31 -26.28 14.93
C ASN A 24 -7.87 -25.79 16.32
N VAL A 25 -8.18 -26.58 17.34
CA VAL A 25 -7.74 -26.38 18.73
C VAL A 25 -6.28 -26.82 18.85
N VAL A 26 -5.37 -25.87 19.01
CA VAL A 26 -3.98 -26.14 19.42
C VAL A 26 -3.96 -26.27 20.95
N ARG A 27 -3.79 -27.51 21.43
CA ARG A 27 -3.55 -27.84 22.84
C ARG A 27 -2.26 -27.16 23.33
N ARG A 28 -2.40 -26.19 24.24
CA ARG A 28 -1.30 -25.68 25.07
C ARG A 28 -1.45 -26.27 26.46
N THR A 29 -0.53 -27.15 26.83
CA THR A 29 -0.37 -27.65 28.20
C THR A 29 0.24 -26.55 29.07
N THR A 30 -0.54 -25.97 29.97
CA THR A 30 -0.04 -25.14 31.08
C THR A 30 0.10 -26.00 32.33
N LYS A 31 1.31 -25.98 32.88
CA LYS A 31 1.71 -26.66 34.11
C LYS A 31 1.25 -25.81 35.30
N THR A 32 0.40 -26.38 36.15
CA THR A 32 -0.10 -25.79 37.39
C THR A 32 1.06 -25.61 38.38
N ALA A 33 1.27 -24.39 38.86
CA ALA A 33 2.10 -24.09 40.01
C ALA A 33 1.21 -23.59 41.14
N VAL A 34 1.43 -24.20 42.31
CA VAL A 34 0.63 -24.15 43.53
C VAL A 34 0.66 -22.76 44.17
N ALA A 35 -0.52 -22.33 44.62
CA ALA A 35 -0.73 -21.10 45.37
C ALA A 35 -0.17 -21.19 46.79
N GLY A 36 0.60 -20.17 47.18
CA GLY A 36 0.95 -19.87 48.56
C GLY A 36 0.44 -18.47 48.90
N THR A 37 -0.65 -18.41 49.65
CA THR A 37 -1.24 -17.20 50.24
C THR A 37 -0.40 -16.68 51.40
N ALA A 38 -0.05 -15.40 51.39
CA ALA A 38 0.28 -14.65 52.60
C ALA A 38 -0.18 -13.19 52.44
N THR A 39 -1.21 -12.86 53.22
CA THR A 39 -1.80 -11.56 53.49
C THR A 39 -0.93 -10.74 54.44
N THR A 40 -0.75 -9.43 54.21
CA THR A 40 -0.79 -8.30 55.20
C THR A 40 -0.45 -6.94 54.53
N PRO A 41 -0.76 -5.78 55.15
CA PRO A 41 -1.54 -4.73 54.48
C PRO A 41 -0.79 -3.44 54.10
N LYS A 42 -1.54 -2.61 53.37
CA LYS A 42 -1.29 -1.21 52.98
C LYS A 42 -0.83 -0.31 54.15
N HIS A 43 0.18 0.52 53.88
CA HIS A 43 0.34 1.83 54.49
C HIS A 43 0.48 2.90 53.40
N ASN A 44 -0.46 3.85 53.40
CA ASN A 44 -0.32 5.15 52.76
C ASN A 44 0.66 6.00 53.57
N SER A 45 1.52 6.77 52.92
CA SER A 45 2.03 8.05 53.43
C SER A 45 2.57 8.87 52.26
N ALA A 46 1.85 9.93 51.94
CA ALA A 46 2.40 11.10 51.29
C ALA A 46 3.20 11.91 52.31
N ALA A 47 4.33 12.49 51.89
CA ALA A 47 4.67 13.91 52.09
C ALA A 47 6.19 14.16 52.02
N SER A 48 6.45 15.38 51.56
CA SER A 48 7.54 16.26 51.93
C SER A 48 8.85 16.25 51.15
N ALA A 49 9.02 17.38 50.49
CA ALA A 49 10.24 17.93 49.96
C ALA A 49 11.36 18.02 51.01
N THR A 50 12.60 17.95 50.54
CA THR A 50 13.68 18.73 51.14
C THR A 50 14.70 19.09 50.06
N ALA A 51 14.82 20.39 49.82
CA ALA A 51 15.87 20.99 49.03
C ALA A 51 17.23 20.85 49.73
N ARG A 52 18.32 20.78 48.95
CA ARG A 52 19.61 21.40 49.29
C ARG A 52 20.51 21.49 48.04
N PRO A 53 21.51 22.39 48.03
CA PRO A 53 21.80 23.24 46.89
C PRO A 53 23.23 23.07 46.34
N GLY A 54 23.46 23.71 45.19
CA GLY A 54 24.67 24.49 44.94
C GLY A 54 25.96 23.74 44.66
N ARG A 55 26.40 23.76 43.40
CA ARG A 55 27.80 24.08 43.10
C ARG A 55 27.91 24.81 41.77
N ALA A 56 28.37 26.05 41.87
CA ALA A 56 28.65 26.95 40.77
C ALA A 56 30.14 26.92 40.40
N HIS A 57 30.38 27.43 39.20
CA HIS A 57 31.61 28.02 38.65
C HIS A 57 32.77 27.13 38.19
N GLY A 58 33.14 27.39 36.94
CA GLY A 58 34.37 26.97 36.29
C GLY A 58 34.43 27.41 34.83
N ASP A 59 34.25 28.70 34.55
CA ASP A 59 34.71 29.32 33.30
C ASP A 59 36.24 29.23 33.24
N ARG A 60 36.79 28.83 32.08
CA ARG A 60 38.05 29.37 31.54
C ARG A 60 38.28 28.91 30.09
N SER A 61 38.16 29.91 29.23
CA SER A 61 39.11 30.32 28.18
C SER A 61 39.56 29.34 27.10
N ALA A 62 39.28 29.81 25.88
CA ALA A 62 39.94 29.47 24.64
C ALA A 62 41.47 29.57 24.72
N VAL A 63 42.14 28.64 24.03
CA VAL A 63 43.52 28.81 23.55
C VAL A 63 43.52 28.46 22.06
N ALA A 64 44.17 29.34 21.31
CA ALA A 64 44.23 29.40 19.87
C ALA A 64 45.18 28.34 19.26
N LEU A 65 45.08 28.28 17.94
CA LEU A 65 45.98 27.68 16.95
C LEU A 65 47.43 27.55 17.40
N ASP A 66 48.01 26.37 17.11
CA ASP A 66 49.38 26.36 16.57
C ASP A 66 49.50 25.35 15.43
N THR A 67 49.98 25.90 14.31
CA THR A 67 50.14 25.26 13.01
C THR A 67 51.55 24.66 12.97
N ALA A 68 51.67 23.34 13.11
CA ALA A 68 52.95 22.66 12.96
C ALA A 68 53.18 22.25 11.49
N THR A 69 54.00 23.04 10.81
CA THR A 69 54.60 22.76 9.51
C THR A 69 55.50 21.51 9.60
N ILE A 70 55.20 20.47 8.82
CA ILE A 70 56.04 19.27 8.67
C ILE A 70 56.97 19.48 7.46
N PRO A 71 58.31 19.41 7.63
CA PRO A 71 59.23 19.44 6.50
C PRO A 71 59.25 18.11 5.74
N SER A 72 59.18 18.24 4.42
CA SER A 72 59.34 17.19 3.41
C SER A 72 60.82 16.85 3.21
N PRO A 73 61.23 15.56 3.20
CA PRO A 73 62.46 15.14 2.57
C PRO A 73 62.18 14.60 1.18
N SER A 74 62.61 15.37 0.18
CA SER A 74 62.89 14.94 -1.18
C SER A 74 64.02 13.92 -1.16
N GLY A 75 63.79 12.75 -1.77
CA GLY A 75 64.78 11.69 -1.93
C GLY A 75 64.50 10.94 -3.22
N ALA A 76 65.07 11.43 -4.31
CA ALA A 76 65.08 10.76 -5.60
C ALA A 76 66.02 9.55 -5.55
N VAL A 77 65.48 8.36 -5.80
CA VAL A 77 66.27 7.15 -6.09
C VAL A 77 65.88 6.68 -7.49
N THR A 78 66.75 7.01 -8.44
CA THR A 78 66.74 6.53 -9.81
C THR A 78 67.32 5.11 -9.82
N THR A 79 66.49 4.10 -10.08
CA THR A 79 66.95 2.76 -10.47
C THR A 79 66.24 2.32 -11.74
N GLY A 80 67.03 1.81 -12.68
CA GLY A 80 66.72 1.67 -14.11
C GLY A 80 65.74 0.56 -14.49
N PRO A 81 65.50 0.38 -15.80
CA PRO A 81 64.46 -0.47 -16.34
C PRO A 81 64.87 -1.95 -16.25
N ILE A 82 64.13 -2.73 -15.45
CA ILE A 82 64.17 -4.19 -15.50
C ILE A 82 63.13 -4.65 -16.52
N THR A 83 63.60 -5.11 -17.67
CA THR A 83 62.78 -5.75 -18.71
C THR A 83 62.30 -7.11 -18.19
N ALA A 84 61.11 -7.14 -17.59
CA ALA A 84 60.43 -8.38 -17.22
C ALA A 84 59.66 -8.93 -18.43
N ALA A 85 59.93 -10.19 -18.78
CA ALA A 85 59.22 -10.92 -19.82
C ALA A 85 57.70 -10.95 -19.55
N PRO A 86 56.85 -10.81 -20.58
CA PRO A 86 55.40 -10.83 -20.41
C PRO A 86 54.95 -12.21 -19.92
N LYS A 87 54.38 -12.26 -18.71
CA LYS A 87 53.67 -13.43 -18.21
C LYS A 87 52.47 -13.71 -19.14
N PRO A 88 52.21 -14.98 -19.50
CA PRO A 88 51.01 -15.34 -20.23
C PRO A 88 49.77 -14.92 -19.44
N ASN A 89 48.83 -14.27 -20.13
CA ASN A 89 47.57 -13.81 -19.56
C ASN A 89 46.89 -14.96 -18.80
N PRO A 90 46.56 -14.80 -17.50
CA PRO A 90 45.65 -15.72 -16.86
C PRO A 90 44.34 -15.67 -17.62
N ALA A 91 43.82 -16.87 -17.92
CA ALA A 91 42.58 -17.10 -18.61
C ALA A 91 41.51 -16.09 -18.17
N THR A 92 40.82 -15.51 -19.15
CA THR A 92 39.60 -14.74 -18.96
C THR A 92 38.64 -15.61 -18.17
N GLU A 93 38.62 -15.45 -16.84
CA GLU A 93 37.57 -16.00 -15.99
C GLU A 93 36.27 -15.45 -16.55
N ASP A 94 35.44 -16.35 -17.09
CA ASP A 94 34.07 -16.06 -17.47
C ASP A 94 33.42 -15.29 -16.32
N LEU A 95 33.18 -14.00 -16.56
CA LEU A 95 32.48 -13.13 -15.62
C LEU A 95 31.18 -13.86 -15.27
N PRO A 96 30.94 -14.19 -13.99
CA PRO A 96 29.77 -14.96 -13.60
C PRO A 96 28.54 -14.23 -14.11
N ALA A 97 27.72 -14.95 -14.89
CA ALA A 97 26.48 -14.46 -15.47
C ALA A 97 25.77 -13.54 -14.46
N GLN A 98 25.59 -12.26 -14.81
CA GLN A 98 25.05 -11.26 -13.91
C GLN A 98 23.73 -11.78 -13.33
N ALA A 99 23.76 -12.17 -12.05
CA ALA A 99 22.58 -12.62 -11.35
C ALA A 99 21.53 -11.51 -11.47
N THR A 100 20.36 -11.86 -12.03
CA THR A 100 19.25 -10.92 -12.22
C THR A 100 18.96 -10.24 -10.89
N THR A 101 19.18 -8.92 -10.84
CA THR A 101 18.99 -8.13 -9.62
C THR A 101 17.49 -8.06 -9.34
N GLN A 102 17.05 -8.63 -8.21
CA GLN A 102 15.64 -8.61 -7.83
C GLN A 102 15.19 -7.16 -7.55
N THR A 103 13.98 -6.79 -7.98
CA THR A 103 13.39 -5.47 -7.72
C THR A 103 12.26 -5.57 -6.70
N ILE A 104 12.35 -4.82 -5.61
CA ILE A 104 11.32 -4.68 -4.57
C ILE A 104 10.54 -3.39 -4.83
N ARG A 105 9.25 -3.52 -5.14
CA ARG A 105 8.38 -2.38 -5.44
C ARG A 105 7.65 -1.90 -4.19
N PHE A 106 7.76 -0.61 -3.90
CA PHE A 106 6.93 0.08 -2.93
C PHE A 106 5.92 0.92 -3.69
N VAL A 107 4.67 0.45 -3.72
CA VAL A 107 3.58 1.10 -4.46
C VAL A 107 2.88 2.08 -3.55
N TYR A 108 2.76 3.33 -3.99
CA TYR A 108 1.95 4.34 -3.31
C TYR A 108 0.47 4.01 -3.52
N ASP A 109 -0.22 3.77 -2.43
CA ASP A 109 -1.67 3.59 -2.39
C ASP A 109 -2.29 4.79 -1.66
N GLY A 110 -2.93 5.67 -2.43
CA GLY A 110 -3.63 6.85 -1.93
C GLY A 110 -4.91 6.53 -1.16
N GLU A 111 -5.48 5.36 -1.41
CA GLU A 111 -6.75 4.87 -0.86
C GLU A 111 -6.55 3.90 0.30
N ARG A 112 -5.30 3.65 0.69
CA ARG A 112 -4.97 2.80 1.84
C ARG A 112 -5.77 3.24 3.07
N MET A 113 -6.60 2.33 3.58
CA MET A 113 -7.40 2.54 4.77
C MET A 113 -6.76 1.89 5.99
N GLU A 114 -6.79 2.57 7.12
CA GLU A 114 -6.41 2.05 8.42
C GLU A 114 -7.60 2.11 9.38
N THR A 115 -7.59 1.25 10.40
CA THR A 115 -8.63 1.21 11.44
C THR A 115 -8.09 1.85 12.71
N VAL A 116 -8.85 2.78 13.30
CA VAL A 116 -8.51 3.38 14.59
C VAL A 116 -8.56 2.32 15.68
N LYS A 117 -7.46 2.14 16.41
CA LYS A 117 -7.33 1.06 17.41
C LYS A 117 -7.81 1.46 18.81
N GLU A 118 -7.71 2.74 19.14
CA GLU A 118 -7.97 3.27 20.47
C GLU A 118 -8.56 4.69 20.37
N GLY A 119 -9.37 5.08 21.36
CA GLY A 119 -10.00 6.40 21.45
C GLY A 119 -11.47 6.42 21.01
N LYS A 120 -12.02 7.63 20.81
CA LYS A 120 -13.45 7.85 20.54
C LYS A 120 -13.90 7.22 19.22
N TYR A 121 -13.00 7.16 18.24
CA TYR A 121 -13.27 6.64 16.89
C TYR A 121 -12.84 5.17 16.69
N THR A 122 -12.63 4.40 17.78
CA THR A 122 -12.16 3.00 17.70
C THR A 122 -13.05 2.16 16.77
N GLY A 123 -12.42 1.42 15.85
CA GLY A 123 -13.11 0.59 14.85
C GLY A 123 -13.46 1.32 13.56
N GLU A 124 -13.41 2.65 13.52
CA GLU A 124 -13.64 3.41 12.29
C GLU A 124 -12.45 3.34 11.33
N LYS A 125 -12.74 3.44 10.03
CA LYS A 125 -11.72 3.50 8.97
C LYS A 125 -11.37 4.94 8.58
N TYR A 126 -10.11 5.16 8.25
CA TYR A 126 -9.63 6.44 7.71
C TYR A 126 -8.54 6.22 6.65
N LYS A 127 -8.45 7.15 5.68
CA LYS A 127 -7.38 7.15 4.67
C LYS A 127 -6.05 7.46 5.35
N ALA A 128 -5.09 6.56 5.20
CA ALA A 128 -3.75 6.64 5.78
C ALA A 128 -2.69 6.20 4.74
N PRO A 129 -2.52 6.97 3.66
CA PRO A 129 -1.54 6.65 2.63
C PRO A 129 -0.11 6.69 3.19
N PRO A 130 0.82 5.83 2.72
CA PRO A 130 2.18 5.68 3.26
C PRO A 130 3.14 6.84 2.90
N LYS A 131 2.65 8.08 2.88
CA LYS A 131 3.36 9.28 2.40
C LYS A 131 4.70 9.48 3.11
N ALA A 132 4.74 9.29 4.43
CA ALA A 132 5.93 9.55 5.22
C ALA A 132 7.07 8.58 4.90
N VAL A 133 6.76 7.30 4.76
CA VAL A 133 7.74 6.29 4.37
C VAL A 133 8.23 6.53 2.94
N MET A 134 7.33 6.88 2.01
CA MET A 134 7.73 7.24 0.63
C MET A 134 8.69 8.43 0.61
N GLN A 135 8.37 9.49 1.35
CA GLN A 135 9.24 10.65 1.47
C GLN A 135 10.59 10.30 2.09
N ASN A 136 10.63 9.50 3.14
CA ASN A 136 11.90 9.07 3.76
C ASN A 136 12.78 8.32 2.78
N MET A 137 12.20 7.40 2.00
CA MET A 137 12.92 6.66 0.98
C MET A 137 13.46 7.61 -0.10
N CYS A 138 12.67 8.53 -0.63
CA CYS A 138 13.14 9.50 -1.64
C CYS A 138 14.29 10.38 -1.15
N GLU A 139 14.17 10.94 0.07
CA GLU A 139 15.24 11.76 0.67
C GLU A 139 16.51 10.93 0.91
N GLY A 140 16.34 9.70 1.37
CA GLY A 140 17.45 8.78 1.57
C GLY A 140 18.11 8.35 0.25
N ILE A 141 17.34 8.13 -0.82
CA ILE A 141 17.86 7.87 -2.18
C ILE A 141 18.66 9.07 -2.68
N LYS A 142 18.14 10.29 -2.47
CA LYS A 142 18.87 11.53 -2.83
C LYS A 142 20.19 11.65 -2.10
N LYS A 143 20.22 11.40 -0.78
CA LYS A 143 21.47 11.41 -0.02
C LYS A 143 22.44 10.31 -0.46
N LEU A 144 21.93 9.14 -0.83
CA LEU A 144 22.75 8.01 -1.26
C LEU A 144 23.36 8.22 -2.65
N THR A 145 22.61 8.82 -3.58
CA THR A 145 22.97 8.88 -5.01
C THR A 145 23.33 10.27 -5.51
N GLY A 146 23.09 11.31 -4.71
CA GLY A 146 23.30 12.72 -5.08
C GLY A 146 22.14 13.36 -5.84
N SER A 147 21.10 12.61 -6.23
CA SER A 147 19.95 13.12 -6.99
C SER A 147 18.65 12.44 -6.61
N TYR A 148 17.51 13.10 -6.81
CA TYR A 148 16.21 12.45 -6.63
C TYR A 148 16.03 11.36 -7.69
N SER A 149 15.68 10.16 -7.24
CA SER A 149 15.34 9.02 -8.09
C SER A 149 14.26 8.20 -7.42
N ASP A 150 13.42 7.55 -8.22
CA ASP A 150 12.47 6.55 -7.74
C ASP A 150 13.11 5.17 -7.54
N LYS A 151 14.42 5.02 -7.82
CA LYS A 151 15.14 3.77 -7.69
C LYS A 151 16.43 3.93 -6.89
N ALA A 152 16.78 2.89 -6.16
CA ALA A 152 18.13 2.71 -5.63
C ALA A 152 18.52 1.24 -5.63
N THR A 153 19.77 0.96 -5.97
CA THR A 153 20.35 -0.37 -5.80
C THR A 153 21.03 -0.45 -4.44
N LEU A 154 20.65 -1.45 -3.66
CA LEU A 154 21.13 -1.68 -2.30
C LEU A 154 21.72 -3.08 -2.19
N THR A 155 22.58 -3.29 -1.20
CA THR A 155 23.22 -4.59 -0.97
C THR A 155 22.72 -5.18 0.34
N LYS A 156 22.23 -6.42 0.34
CA LYS A 156 21.75 -7.03 1.59
C LYS A 156 22.90 -7.21 2.58
N ALA A 157 22.72 -6.71 3.81
CA ALA A 157 23.66 -6.87 4.91
C ALA A 157 23.44 -8.17 5.69
N SER A 158 24.46 -8.54 6.47
CA SER A 158 24.36 -9.62 7.45
C SER A 158 23.43 -9.25 8.62
N ASN A 159 22.91 -10.25 9.34
CA ASN A 159 22.06 -10.02 10.52
C ASN A 159 22.78 -9.22 11.63
N LYS A 160 24.10 -9.37 11.76
CA LYS A 160 24.94 -8.64 12.73
C LYS A 160 25.03 -7.16 12.35
N GLN A 161 25.31 -6.87 11.07
CA GLN A 161 25.34 -5.51 10.55
C GLN A 161 23.97 -4.85 10.65
N ARG A 162 22.88 -5.57 10.35
CA ARG A 162 21.51 -5.07 10.54
C ARG A 162 21.23 -4.52 11.94
N ARG A 163 21.65 -5.26 12.97
CA ARG A 163 21.47 -4.80 14.36
C ARG A 163 22.31 -3.55 14.67
N ARG A 164 23.50 -3.43 14.08
CA ARG A 164 24.36 -2.25 14.23
C ARG A 164 23.78 -1.03 13.52
N ASN A 165 23.35 -1.19 12.26
CA ASN A 165 22.74 -0.15 11.45
C ASN A 165 21.52 0.45 12.16
N ARG A 166 20.61 -0.42 12.60
CA ARG A 166 19.45 -0.01 13.38
C ARG A 166 19.84 0.77 14.62
N ARG A 167 20.81 0.30 15.41
CA ARG A 167 21.26 1.02 16.62
C ARG A 167 21.87 2.39 16.36
N LYS A 168 22.47 2.60 15.19
CA LYS A 168 23.07 3.89 14.80
C LYS A 168 22.00 4.91 14.42
N MET A 169 21.05 4.52 13.58
CA MET A 169 20.02 5.41 13.03
C MET A 169 18.81 5.53 13.96
N CYS A 170 18.38 4.41 14.51
CA CYS A 170 17.25 4.25 15.42
C CYS A 170 17.77 3.68 16.75
N THR A 171 18.32 4.55 17.61
CA THR A 171 18.95 4.20 18.91
C THR A 171 18.15 3.17 19.71
N LYS A 172 18.82 2.43 20.62
CA LYS A 172 18.34 1.18 21.26
C LYS A 172 16.87 1.16 21.70
N ASN A 173 16.28 2.31 22.01
CA ASN A 173 14.86 2.47 22.22
C ASN A 173 14.26 3.28 21.07
N GLY A 174 14.01 2.74 19.88
CA GLY A 174 13.42 3.52 18.76
C GLY A 174 12.14 4.30 19.12
N LYS A 175 11.50 3.97 20.25
CA LYS A 175 10.49 4.79 20.94
C LYS A 175 11.02 6.14 21.45
N SER A 176 12.19 6.22 22.09
CA SER A 176 12.75 7.48 22.63
C SER A 176 13.09 8.52 21.57
N VAL A 177 13.42 8.09 20.33
CA VAL A 177 13.65 9.02 19.20
C VAL A 177 12.33 9.67 18.77
N CYS A 178 11.24 8.91 18.85
CA CYS A 178 9.93 9.35 18.40
C CYS A 178 9.00 9.80 19.53
N THR A 179 9.46 9.78 20.78
CA THR A 179 8.79 10.41 21.91
C THR A 179 8.63 11.89 21.58
N ASN A 180 7.39 12.37 21.52
CA ASN A 180 7.01 13.74 21.15
C ASN A 180 7.18 14.12 19.67
N ALA A 181 7.38 13.15 18.76
CA ALA A 181 7.46 13.43 17.32
C ALA A 181 6.09 13.58 16.63
N VAL A 182 4.98 13.33 17.34
CA VAL A 182 3.61 13.40 16.79
C VAL A 182 3.30 14.78 16.21
N ASN A 183 3.60 15.86 16.94
CA ASN A 183 3.33 17.21 16.45
C ASN A 183 4.16 17.53 15.21
N LYS A 184 5.45 17.16 15.19
CA LYS A 184 6.33 17.33 14.03
C LYS A 184 5.84 16.55 12.81
N TYR A 185 5.33 15.34 13.03
CA TYR A 185 4.73 14.52 11.98
C TYR A 185 3.47 15.20 11.42
N ILE A 186 2.58 15.64 12.31
CA ILE A 186 1.34 16.36 11.95
C ILE A 186 1.65 17.63 11.16
N GLU A 187 2.54 18.49 11.65
CA GLU A 187 2.96 19.73 10.99
C GLU A 187 3.53 19.47 9.60
N LYS A 188 4.39 18.44 9.47
CA LYS A 188 5.06 18.13 8.21
C LYS A 188 4.11 17.56 7.15
N PHE A 189 3.27 16.60 7.54
CA PHE A 189 2.45 15.83 6.58
C PHE A 189 1.03 16.36 6.43
N TYR A 190 0.63 17.30 7.28
CA TYR A 190 -0.68 17.94 7.26
C TYR A 190 -0.60 19.45 7.58
N PRO A 191 0.20 20.23 6.81
CA PRO A 191 0.54 21.62 7.13
C PRO A 191 -0.67 22.57 7.15
N ASN A 192 -1.78 22.21 6.49
CA ASN A 192 -2.97 23.05 6.40
C ASN A 192 -3.96 22.83 7.57
N GLY A 193 -3.58 22.07 8.60
CA GLY A 193 -4.43 21.80 9.76
C GLY A 193 -5.70 20.98 9.47
N LYS A 194 -5.96 20.63 8.20
CA LYS A 194 -7.08 19.78 7.75
C LYS A 194 -6.82 18.31 8.03
N ILE A 195 -6.37 17.96 9.24
CA ILE A 195 -6.43 16.57 9.69
C ILE A 195 -7.86 16.35 10.19
N PRO A 196 -8.63 15.40 9.61
CA PRO A 196 -9.88 14.98 10.22
C PRO A 196 -9.61 14.63 11.68
N GLU A 197 -10.43 15.12 12.63
CA GLU A 197 -10.20 14.91 14.06
C GLU A 197 -9.93 13.43 14.41
N LYS A 198 -10.61 12.52 13.71
CA LYS A 198 -10.37 11.07 13.75
C LYS A 198 -8.95 10.63 13.41
N ALA A 199 -8.32 11.21 12.38
CA ALA A 199 -6.96 10.89 11.98
C ALA A 199 -5.95 11.48 12.96
N ARG A 200 -6.24 12.66 13.54
CA ARG A 200 -5.43 13.23 14.62
C ARG A 200 -5.47 12.35 15.86
N GLU A 201 -6.66 11.92 16.28
CA GLU A 201 -6.81 10.98 17.39
C GLU A 201 -6.13 9.64 17.09
N ALA A 202 -6.25 9.10 15.87
CA ALA A 202 -5.57 7.86 15.50
C ALA A 202 -4.04 7.98 15.51
N ILE A 203 -3.48 9.12 15.08
CA ILE A 203 -2.04 9.38 15.12
C ILE A 203 -1.57 9.64 16.56
N ALA A 204 -2.37 10.31 17.39
CA ALA A 204 -2.05 10.60 18.78
C ALA A 204 -2.22 9.37 19.69
N SER A 205 -3.24 8.55 19.45
CA SER A 205 -3.47 7.26 20.13
C SER A 205 -2.53 6.18 19.60
N ALA A 206 -2.02 6.32 18.38
CA ALA A 206 -0.78 5.69 17.95
C ALA A 206 0.40 6.30 18.73
N THR A 207 0.48 5.97 20.02
CA THR A 207 1.67 6.10 20.88
C THR A 207 2.92 5.42 20.30
N ASP A 208 2.81 4.81 19.12
CA ASP A 208 3.82 4.10 18.37
C ASP A 208 4.14 4.82 17.04
N LEU A 209 4.57 6.07 17.10
CA LEU A 209 5.50 6.51 16.06
C LEU A 209 6.77 5.65 16.18
N GLN A 210 7.22 5.13 15.05
CA GLN A 210 8.39 4.30 14.94
C GLN A 210 9.43 4.99 14.09
N CYS A 211 10.68 4.81 14.49
CA CYS A 211 11.83 5.23 13.72
C CYS A 211 11.93 4.40 12.44
N ASP A 212 11.78 5.07 11.30
CA ASP A 212 12.00 4.53 9.96
C ASP A 212 13.34 5.08 9.43
N GLU A 213 14.12 4.21 8.78
CA GLU A 213 15.48 4.53 8.33
C GLU A 213 15.70 4.11 6.88
N PHE A 214 16.32 4.99 6.10
CA PHE A 214 16.78 4.71 4.75
C PHE A 214 18.24 5.15 4.56
N PRO A 215 19.12 4.36 3.91
CA PRO A 215 18.91 2.98 3.47
C PRO A 215 18.59 2.04 4.65
N PHE A 216 17.81 0.99 4.38
CA PHE A 216 17.26 0.16 5.46
C PHE A 216 18.34 -0.49 6.32
N ALA A 217 18.03 -0.77 7.60
CA ALA A 217 18.88 -1.55 8.50
C ALA A 217 19.47 -2.81 7.84
N ARG A 218 18.66 -3.48 7.01
CA ARG A 218 19.00 -4.75 6.33
C ARG A 218 19.95 -4.60 5.16
N THR A 219 20.44 -3.41 4.85
CA THR A 219 21.33 -3.10 3.73
C THR A 219 22.73 -2.76 4.21
N LYS A 220 23.75 -2.84 3.34
CA LYS A 220 25.12 -2.46 3.69
C LYS A 220 25.27 -0.95 3.81
N GLU A 221 24.49 -0.23 3.01
CA GLU A 221 24.42 1.21 2.90
C GLU A 221 23.69 1.84 4.10
N GLY A 222 22.86 1.05 4.81
CA GLY A 222 22.15 1.49 6.01
C GLY A 222 23.07 1.73 7.19
N GLY A 223 22.59 2.52 8.17
CA GLY A 223 23.37 2.83 9.37
C GLY A 223 24.30 4.05 9.25
N SER A 224 24.31 4.71 8.09
CA SER A 224 25.09 5.93 7.83
C SER A 224 24.27 7.18 8.12
N LEU A 225 24.78 8.07 8.98
CA LEU A 225 24.14 9.35 9.29
C LEU A 225 24.35 10.39 8.17
N GLU A 226 25.43 10.25 7.41
CA GLU A 226 25.79 11.17 6.32
C GLU A 226 24.99 10.87 5.06
N SER A 227 24.92 9.59 4.68
CA SER A 227 24.28 9.13 3.44
C SER A 227 22.89 8.53 3.66
N GLY A 228 22.32 8.70 4.85
CA GLY A 228 21.02 8.16 5.23
C GLY A 228 20.07 9.18 5.86
N THR A 229 18.82 8.77 6.01
CA THR A 229 17.72 9.52 6.59
C THR A 229 17.02 8.69 7.65
N THR A 230 16.52 9.40 8.65
CA THR A 230 15.70 8.84 9.71
C THR A 230 14.52 9.77 9.95
N ILE A 231 13.32 9.24 9.98
CA ILE A 231 12.13 9.99 10.41
C ILE A 231 11.27 9.13 11.34
N CYS A 232 10.34 9.78 12.04
CA CYS A 232 9.31 9.10 12.80
C CYS A 232 8.05 8.96 11.96
N VAL A 233 7.57 7.73 11.77
CA VAL A 233 6.37 7.40 11.00
C VAL A 233 5.40 6.58 11.85
N PRO A 234 4.09 6.57 11.55
CA PRO A 234 3.15 5.66 12.19
C PRO A 234 3.64 4.20 12.11
N SER A 235 3.47 3.44 13.20
CA SER A 235 3.84 2.01 13.23
C SER A 235 3.20 1.19 12.10
N THR A 236 2.01 1.58 11.65
CA THR A 236 1.31 0.98 10.51
C THR A 236 2.06 1.19 9.21
N ASP A 237 2.64 2.37 8.96
CA ASP A 237 3.44 2.66 7.77
C ASP A 237 4.77 1.91 7.79
N ASN A 238 5.45 1.89 8.94
CA ASN A 238 6.66 1.10 9.10
C ASN A 238 6.38 -0.41 8.96
N GLY A 239 5.23 -0.87 9.48
CA GLY A 239 4.75 -2.24 9.33
C GLY A 239 4.46 -2.62 7.88
N TRP A 240 3.86 -1.72 7.11
CA TRP A 240 3.66 -1.89 5.67
C TRP A 240 4.99 -2.06 4.94
N GLN A 241 5.97 -1.17 5.19
CA GLN A 241 7.31 -1.29 4.59
C GLN A 241 7.95 -2.64 4.91
N GLY A 242 7.90 -3.06 6.18
CA GLY A 242 8.41 -4.35 6.63
C GLY A 242 7.70 -5.55 5.99
N THR A 243 6.40 -5.44 5.73
CA THR A 243 5.58 -6.46 5.07
C THR A 243 5.96 -6.58 3.60
N THR A 244 6.06 -5.46 2.87
CA THR A 244 6.52 -5.41 1.47
C THR A 244 7.88 -6.06 1.28
N MET A 245 8.82 -5.81 2.21
CA MET A 245 10.17 -6.37 2.15
C MET A 245 10.26 -7.85 2.56
N SER A 246 9.36 -8.34 3.41
CA SER A 246 9.51 -9.65 4.07
C SER A 246 9.66 -10.83 3.10
N PRO A 247 8.86 -10.95 2.02
CA PRO A 247 8.98 -12.06 1.05
C PRO A 247 10.34 -12.13 0.35
N PHE A 248 11.01 -10.99 0.14
CA PHE A 248 12.31 -10.95 -0.52
C PHE A 248 13.46 -11.36 0.40
N PHE A 249 13.25 -11.29 1.72
CA PHE A 249 14.26 -11.66 2.71
C PHE A 249 13.98 -12.98 3.44
N ARG A 250 12.82 -13.60 3.18
CA ARG A 250 12.37 -14.86 3.76
C ARG A 250 11.76 -15.73 2.66
N GLY A 251 12.19 -16.98 2.53
CA GLY A 251 11.64 -17.91 1.53
C GLY A 251 12.72 -18.61 0.70
N ALA A 252 12.28 -19.39 -0.30
CA ALA A 252 13.15 -20.15 -1.19
C ALA A 252 14.01 -19.25 -2.08
N ASN A 253 13.44 -18.17 -2.61
CA ASN A 253 14.10 -17.22 -3.52
C ASN A 253 14.60 -15.95 -2.80
N LYS A 254 14.92 -16.08 -1.50
CA LYS A 254 15.37 -14.94 -0.69
C LYS A 254 16.67 -14.35 -1.24
N ILE A 255 16.75 -13.02 -1.29
CA ILE A 255 18.00 -12.28 -1.50
C ILE A 255 18.97 -12.70 -0.39
N LYS A 256 20.18 -13.16 -0.73
CA LYS A 256 21.20 -13.60 0.24
C LYS A 256 22.08 -12.42 0.68
N SER A 257 22.82 -12.61 1.77
CA SER A 257 23.76 -11.57 2.24
C SER A 257 24.77 -11.28 1.14
N ASN A 258 25.12 -10.01 0.95
CA ASN A 258 25.98 -9.48 -0.12
C ASN A 258 25.37 -9.47 -1.53
N GLU A 259 24.17 -10.00 -1.74
CA GLU A 259 23.48 -9.83 -3.03
C GLU A 259 22.90 -8.42 -3.16
N ARG A 260 22.94 -7.89 -4.38
CA ARG A 260 22.34 -6.61 -4.74
C ARG A 260 20.87 -6.80 -5.08
N PHE A 261 20.07 -5.80 -4.74
CA PHE A 261 18.66 -5.71 -5.13
C PHE A 261 18.31 -4.25 -5.37
N THR A 262 17.31 -4.03 -6.21
CA THR A 262 16.81 -2.69 -6.52
C THR A 262 15.55 -2.46 -5.73
N ILE A 263 15.37 -1.25 -5.20
CA ILE A 263 14.06 -0.76 -4.80
C ILE A 263 13.50 0.14 -5.89
N GLU A 264 12.19 0.15 -6.03
CA GLU A 264 11.47 1.01 -6.95
C GLU A 264 10.24 1.59 -6.25
N LEU A 265 10.15 2.92 -6.22
CA LEU A 265 9.03 3.69 -5.68
C LEU A 265 8.03 3.95 -6.80
N VAL A 266 6.86 3.32 -6.73
CA VAL A 266 5.84 3.38 -7.79
C VAL A 266 4.71 4.32 -7.36
N GLY A 267 4.28 5.21 -8.25
CA GLY A 267 3.19 6.15 -7.99
C GLY A 267 3.55 7.36 -7.11
N TRP A 268 4.83 7.53 -6.77
CA TRP A 268 5.34 8.65 -5.96
C TRP A 268 6.43 9.43 -6.71
N ASP A 269 6.33 10.75 -6.73
CA ASP A 269 7.29 11.67 -7.33
C ASP A 269 8.28 12.09 -6.24
N CYS A 270 9.52 11.59 -6.33
CA CYS A 270 10.54 11.90 -5.35
C CYS A 270 11.03 13.35 -5.37
N GLU A 271 10.98 14.01 -6.52
CA GLU A 271 11.42 15.40 -6.62
C GLU A 271 10.38 16.33 -6.01
N LYS A 272 9.09 16.08 -6.30
CA LYS A 272 7.97 16.88 -5.78
C LYS A 272 7.51 16.45 -4.39
N GLN A 273 7.98 15.30 -3.90
CA GLN A 273 7.54 14.70 -2.63
C GLN A 273 6.01 14.56 -2.54
N ALA A 274 5.42 14.12 -3.65
CA ALA A 274 3.98 14.05 -3.83
C ALA A 274 3.60 12.79 -4.61
N PRO A 275 2.33 12.33 -4.52
CA PRO A 275 1.84 11.33 -5.47
C PRO A 275 2.09 11.81 -6.90
N LYS A 276 2.56 10.93 -7.77
CA LYS A 276 2.56 11.25 -9.21
C LYS A 276 1.09 11.48 -9.57
N ALA A 277 0.76 12.66 -10.13
CA ALA A 277 -0.55 12.92 -10.72
C ALA A 277 -0.85 11.72 -11.61
N SER A 278 -1.92 10.99 -11.28
CA SER A 278 -2.15 9.59 -11.64
C SER A 278 -1.24 9.14 -12.77
N SER A 279 -0.08 8.58 -12.42
CA SER A 279 0.60 7.69 -13.35
C SER A 279 -0.13 6.35 -13.33
N ARG A 280 -1.47 6.35 -13.28
CA ARG A 280 -2.25 5.29 -13.90
C ARG A 280 -1.68 5.28 -15.30
N ARG A 281 -0.97 4.18 -15.62
CA ARG A 281 -0.17 4.08 -16.84
C ARG A 281 -1.01 4.60 -17.99
N GLU A 282 -0.40 5.22 -18.98
CA GLU A 282 -1.03 5.30 -20.29
C GLU A 282 -1.57 3.89 -20.58
N PHE A 283 -2.90 3.74 -20.48
CA PHE A 283 -3.53 2.44 -20.44
C PHE A 283 -3.41 1.93 -21.86
N ASN A 284 -2.42 1.07 -22.07
CA ASN A 284 -2.09 0.37 -23.29
C ASN A 284 -1.70 -1.03 -22.84
N LEU A 285 -2.69 -1.90 -22.77
CA LEU A 285 -2.53 -3.28 -22.36
C LEU A 285 -2.67 -4.16 -23.59
N ASN A 286 -1.75 -5.11 -23.76
CA ASN A 286 -1.86 -6.17 -24.75
C ASN A 286 -1.52 -7.49 -24.07
N ALA A 287 -2.46 -8.43 -24.06
CA ALA A 287 -2.31 -9.71 -23.40
C ALA A 287 -3.05 -10.82 -24.16
N THR A 288 -2.61 -12.06 -23.92
CA THR A 288 -3.23 -13.28 -24.45
C THR A 288 -3.70 -14.14 -23.30
N VAL A 289 -4.93 -14.65 -23.40
CA VAL A 289 -5.53 -15.58 -22.43
C VAL A 289 -5.97 -16.84 -23.17
N THR A 290 -5.76 -17.99 -22.54
CA THR A 290 -6.05 -19.30 -23.13
C THR A 290 -7.03 -20.09 -22.26
N GLY A 291 -7.61 -21.16 -22.81
CA GLY A 291 -8.55 -22.02 -22.09
C GLY A 291 -7.97 -22.70 -20.84
N SER A 292 -6.65 -22.83 -20.74
CA SER A 292 -5.99 -23.28 -19.51
C SER A 292 -6.05 -22.27 -18.36
N ASP A 293 -6.26 -20.98 -18.67
CA ASP A 293 -6.41 -19.91 -17.69
C ASP A 293 -7.86 -19.74 -17.22
N ALA A 294 -8.79 -20.50 -17.82
CA ALA A 294 -10.21 -20.36 -17.55
C ALA A 294 -10.60 -20.98 -16.20
N TYR A 295 -11.32 -20.21 -15.39
CA TYR A 295 -11.90 -20.68 -14.15
C TYR A 295 -13.14 -21.53 -14.43
N ARG A 296 -13.16 -22.76 -13.88
CA ARG A 296 -14.20 -23.77 -14.12
C ARG A 296 -15.08 -23.95 -12.89
N GLY A 297 -16.31 -24.39 -13.09
CA GLY A 297 -17.22 -24.75 -12.00
C GLY A 297 -17.67 -23.54 -11.14
N PHE A 298 -17.62 -22.34 -11.71
CA PHE A 298 -18.18 -21.15 -11.06
C PHE A 298 -19.70 -21.11 -11.13
N ASP A 299 -20.25 -21.74 -12.16
CA ASP A 299 -21.68 -21.97 -12.34
C ASP A 299 -21.98 -23.46 -12.03
N PRO A 300 -22.62 -23.77 -10.89
CA PRO A 300 -22.95 -25.15 -10.54
C PRO A 300 -24.07 -25.73 -11.42
N GLU A 301 -24.90 -24.89 -12.05
CA GLU A 301 -25.96 -25.31 -12.95
C GLU A 301 -25.41 -25.62 -14.35
N ASN A 302 -24.30 -24.95 -14.73
CA ASN A 302 -23.59 -25.19 -15.98
C ASN A 302 -22.09 -25.47 -15.77
N PRO A 303 -21.70 -26.71 -15.42
CA PRO A 303 -20.30 -27.05 -15.14
C PRO A 303 -19.38 -26.98 -16.37
N LYS A 304 -19.94 -26.90 -17.58
CA LYS A 304 -19.18 -26.71 -18.83
C LYS A 304 -18.81 -25.25 -19.08
N LEU A 305 -19.53 -24.31 -18.45
CA LEU A 305 -19.25 -22.89 -18.56
C LEU A 305 -17.96 -22.55 -17.82
N LYS A 306 -17.11 -21.75 -18.48
CA LYS A 306 -15.81 -21.33 -17.96
C LYS A 306 -15.73 -19.82 -18.02
N ALA A 307 -15.11 -19.23 -17.01
CA ALA A 307 -14.88 -17.79 -16.92
C ALA A 307 -13.42 -17.48 -17.26
N LEU A 308 -13.20 -16.53 -18.15
CA LEU A 308 -11.91 -15.94 -18.48
C LEU A 308 -11.82 -14.59 -17.77
N ILE A 309 -10.81 -14.39 -16.93
CA ILE A 309 -10.57 -13.10 -16.27
C ILE A 309 -9.39 -12.42 -16.96
N MET A 310 -9.67 -11.31 -17.64
CA MET A 310 -8.70 -10.49 -18.37
C MET A 310 -8.54 -9.16 -17.62
N PRO A 311 -7.59 -9.04 -16.69
CA PRO A 311 -7.47 -7.85 -15.85
C PRO A 311 -7.08 -6.64 -16.69
N LEU A 312 -7.77 -5.52 -16.49
CA LEU A 312 -7.45 -4.21 -17.06
C LEU A 312 -6.66 -3.35 -16.04
N GLY A 313 -6.88 -3.60 -14.75
CA GLY A 313 -6.18 -2.92 -13.66
C GLY A 313 -6.99 -1.76 -13.08
N ASP A 314 -6.30 -0.83 -12.43
CA ASP A 314 -6.94 0.37 -11.86
C ASP A 314 -7.06 1.43 -12.97
N LEU A 315 -8.27 1.89 -13.23
CA LEU A 315 -8.60 2.78 -14.35
C LEU A 315 -9.17 4.12 -13.81
N ASP A 316 -8.75 5.24 -14.41
CA ASP A 316 -9.35 6.56 -14.11
C ASP A 316 -10.78 6.63 -14.68
N ALA A 317 -11.58 7.59 -14.21
CA ALA A 317 -12.78 8.01 -14.90
C ALA A 317 -12.46 8.37 -16.37
N GLY A 318 -13.26 7.87 -17.31
CA GLY A 318 -13.02 8.14 -18.73
C GLY A 318 -13.55 7.06 -19.66
N SER A 319 -13.28 7.24 -20.95
CA SER A 319 -13.70 6.31 -22.01
C SER A 319 -12.55 5.41 -22.44
N TYR A 320 -12.89 4.15 -22.70
CA TYR A 320 -11.94 3.09 -22.98
C TYR A 320 -12.40 2.28 -24.20
N SER A 321 -11.42 1.72 -24.91
CA SER A 321 -11.62 0.89 -26.08
C SER A 321 -10.86 -0.41 -25.89
N ILE A 322 -11.52 -1.54 -26.11
CA ILE A 322 -10.93 -2.87 -26.05
C ILE A 322 -11.10 -3.55 -27.41
N ASN A 323 -10.00 -3.84 -28.07
CA ASN A 323 -9.98 -4.73 -29.22
C ASN A 323 -9.85 -6.17 -28.69
N LEU A 324 -10.92 -6.95 -28.82
CA LEU A 324 -10.99 -8.34 -28.39
C LEU A 324 -10.97 -9.26 -29.61
N THR A 325 -9.84 -9.90 -29.87
CA THR A 325 -9.69 -10.85 -30.97
C THR A 325 -9.73 -12.28 -30.44
N THR A 326 -10.78 -13.02 -30.77
CA THR A 326 -10.88 -14.45 -30.46
C THR A 326 -10.21 -15.23 -31.59
N VAL A 327 -9.06 -15.84 -31.30
CA VAL A 327 -8.25 -16.63 -32.25
C VAL A 327 -8.83 -18.04 -32.41
N SER A 328 -9.31 -18.63 -31.31
CA SER A 328 -10.02 -19.91 -31.29
C SER A 328 -11.12 -19.89 -30.22
N GLY A 329 -12.19 -20.65 -30.45
CA GLY A 329 -13.36 -20.74 -29.58
C GLY A 329 -14.30 -19.54 -29.69
N THR A 330 -15.21 -19.44 -28.71
CA THR A 330 -16.25 -18.41 -28.61
C THR A 330 -16.21 -17.80 -27.22
N VAL A 331 -16.22 -16.47 -27.13
CA VAL A 331 -16.20 -15.76 -25.85
C VAL A 331 -17.25 -14.64 -25.82
N ASN A 332 -18.10 -14.68 -24.80
CA ASN A 332 -19.00 -13.58 -24.47
C ASN A 332 -18.37 -12.77 -23.34
N ALA A 333 -18.02 -11.51 -23.60
CA ALA A 333 -17.28 -10.70 -22.65
C ALA A 333 -18.09 -9.51 -22.11
N SER A 334 -17.83 -9.13 -20.86
CA SER A 334 -18.43 -7.98 -20.18
C SER A 334 -17.40 -7.31 -19.27
N ILE A 335 -17.52 -6.01 -19.05
CA ILE A 335 -16.66 -5.27 -18.10
C ILE A 335 -17.22 -5.43 -16.69
N ARG A 336 -16.34 -5.79 -15.74
CA ARG A 336 -16.68 -5.84 -14.32
C ARG A 336 -15.61 -5.18 -13.45
N THR A 337 -16.06 -4.54 -12.38
CA THR A 337 -15.22 -4.05 -11.28
C THR A 337 -15.01 -5.13 -10.21
N TYR A 338 -14.11 -4.84 -9.27
CA TYR A 338 -13.80 -5.72 -8.15
C TYR A 338 -15.02 -6.06 -7.26
N ASP A 339 -15.94 -5.12 -7.09
CA ASP A 339 -17.18 -5.30 -6.32
C ASP A 339 -18.30 -5.98 -7.13
N GLY A 340 -18.05 -6.28 -8.41
CA GLY A 340 -18.93 -7.04 -9.28
C GLY A 340 -19.93 -6.20 -10.07
N GLU A 341 -19.88 -4.87 -9.96
CA GLU A 341 -20.64 -3.98 -10.84
C GLU A 341 -20.24 -4.21 -12.31
N SER A 342 -21.21 -4.04 -13.20
CA SER A 342 -21.02 -4.28 -14.63
C SER A 342 -21.26 -2.98 -15.39
N TYR A 343 -20.40 -2.69 -16.36
CA TYR A 343 -20.53 -1.49 -17.19
C TYR A 343 -21.04 -1.88 -18.57
N GLU A 344 -21.99 -1.09 -19.06
CA GLU A 344 -22.51 -1.21 -20.41
C GLU A 344 -21.39 -0.99 -21.43
N THR A 345 -21.39 -1.83 -22.46
CA THR A 345 -20.43 -1.74 -23.57
C THR A 345 -21.15 -1.46 -24.87
N THR A 346 -20.62 -0.56 -25.68
CA THR A 346 -21.08 -0.35 -27.06
C THR A 346 -20.06 -0.91 -28.04
N GLN A 347 -20.50 -1.33 -29.23
CA GLN A 347 -19.57 -1.67 -30.31
C GLN A 347 -19.09 -0.40 -31.02
N GLY A 348 -17.77 -0.27 -31.14
CA GLY A 348 -17.11 0.75 -31.93
C GLY A 348 -17.12 0.44 -33.43
N PRO A 349 -16.69 1.41 -34.25
CA PRO A 349 -16.76 1.33 -35.72
C PRO A 349 -15.91 0.21 -36.34
N HIS A 350 -14.91 -0.32 -35.63
CA HIS A 350 -14.05 -1.40 -36.08
C HIS A 350 -14.27 -2.69 -35.28
N GLY A 351 -15.39 -2.81 -34.56
CA GLY A 351 -15.74 -3.97 -33.75
C GLY A 351 -15.08 -4.00 -32.37
N GLU A 352 -14.38 -2.94 -31.97
CA GLU A 352 -13.90 -2.79 -30.60
C GLU A 352 -15.07 -2.66 -29.61
N MET A 353 -14.88 -3.09 -28.36
CA MET A 353 -15.80 -2.78 -27.27
C MET A 353 -15.42 -1.44 -26.66
N LEU A 354 -16.39 -0.53 -26.54
CA LEU A 354 -16.24 0.77 -25.92
C LEU A 354 -16.99 0.78 -24.59
N PHE A 355 -16.39 1.35 -23.55
CA PHE A 355 -17.05 1.55 -22.25
C PHE A 355 -16.58 2.85 -21.59
N THR A 356 -17.39 3.38 -20.68
CA THR A 356 -17.06 4.60 -19.94
C THR A 356 -17.19 4.36 -18.44
N LEU A 357 -16.18 4.78 -17.70
CA LEU A 357 -16.21 4.81 -16.24
C LEU A 357 -16.58 6.23 -15.78
N PRO A 358 -17.64 6.40 -14.98
CA PRO A 358 -18.07 7.71 -14.50
C PRO A 358 -17.16 8.27 -13.41
N GLU A 359 -16.48 7.38 -12.70
CA GLU A 359 -15.51 7.67 -11.66
C GLU A 359 -14.32 6.71 -11.75
N ASP A 360 -13.40 6.89 -10.82
CA ASP A 360 -12.16 6.13 -10.73
C ASP A 360 -12.43 4.74 -10.16
N GLU A 361 -12.02 3.70 -10.89
CA GLU A 361 -12.27 2.30 -10.50
C GLU A 361 -10.99 1.53 -10.20
N PHE A 362 -11.14 0.49 -9.38
CA PHE A 362 -10.06 -0.41 -8.97
C PHE A 362 -10.29 -1.83 -9.49
N ALA A 363 -9.19 -2.46 -9.94
CA ALA A 363 -9.17 -3.83 -10.43
C ALA A 363 -10.29 -4.15 -11.45
N VAL A 364 -10.51 -3.23 -12.40
CA VAL A 364 -11.41 -3.44 -13.52
C VAL A 364 -10.90 -4.62 -14.34
N SER A 365 -11.81 -5.50 -14.75
CA SER A 365 -11.52 -6.70 -15.49
C SER A 365 -12.52 -6.88 -16.63
N LEU A 366 -12.02 -7.33 -17.78
CA LEU A 366 -12.87 -7.92 -18.80
C LEU A 366 -13.13 -9.38 -18.41
N VAL A 367 -14.39 -9.72 -18.22
CA VAL A 367 -14.82 -11.06 -17.83
C VAL A 367 -15.46 -11.72 -19.05
N GLY A 368 -14.78 -12.71 -19.60
CA GLY A 368 -15.27 -13.56 -20.68
C GLY A 368 -15.94 -14.82 -20.15
N THR A 369 -16.94 -15.33 -20.85
CA THR A 369 -17.51 -16.67 -20.62
C THR A 369 -17.45 -17.49 -21.89
N THR A 370 -17.16 -18.78 -21.75
CA THR A 370 -17.04 -19.72 -22.87
C THR A 370 -17.45 -21.13 -22.48
N MET A 371 -17.90 -21.91 -23.46
CA MET A 371 -18.14 -23.35 -23.33
C MET A 371 -16.98 -24.17 -23.95
N ASP A 372 -16.10 -23.54 -24.73
CA ASP A 372 -15.05 -24.21 -25.50
C ASP A 372 -13.86 -24.57 -24.62
N ASP A 373 -13.22 -25.72 -24.88
CA ASP A 373 -11.97 -26.11 -24.20
C ASP A 373 -10.73 -25.49 -24.86
N ASP A 374 -10.76 -25.35 -26.18
CA ASP A 374 -9.71 -24.69 -26.95
C ASP A 374 -10.14 -23.25 -27.28
N VAL A 375 -9.95 -22.37 -26.29
CA VAL A 375 -10.18 -20.94 -26.45
C VAL A 375 -8.85 -20.20 -26.38
N LYS A 376 -8.64 -19.25 -27.29
CA LYS A 376 -7.50 -18.33 -27.28
C LYS A 376 -7.99 -16.94 -27.63
N VAL A 377 -7.78 -16.02 -26.71
CA VAL A 377 -8.20 -14.63 -26.83
C VAL A 377 -6.98 -13.74 -26.73
N ILE A 378 -6.87 -12.79 -27.65
CA ILE A 378 -5.94 -11.68 -27.57
C ILE A 378 -6.77 -10.43 -27.31
N TYR A 379 -6.41 -9.67 -26.29
CA TYR A 379 -7.09 -8.41 -26.01
C TYR A 379 -6.08 -7.28 -25.90
N GLU A 380 -6.43 -6.18 -26.56
CA GLU A 380 -5.72 -4.92 -26.48
C GLU A 380 -6.67 -3.87 -25.93
N ALA A 381 -6.28 -3.17 -24.87
CA ALA A 381 -7.14 -2.18 -24.23
C ALA A 381 -6.42 -0.84 -24.11
N LYS A 382 -7.11 0.23 -24.52
CA LYS A 382 -6.58 1.59 -24.55
C LYS A 382 -7.56 2.63 -24.03
N GLN A 383 -7.05 3.70 -23.43
CA GLN A 383 -7.89 4.84 -23.05
C GLN A 383 -8.16 5.67 -24.30
N VAL A 384 -9.43 5.89 -24.61
CA VAL A 384 -9.82 6.79 -25.69
C VAL A 384 -9.69 8.19 -25.11
N LYS A 385 -8.79 9.02 -25.66
CA LYS A 385 -8.69 10.42 -25.24
C LYS A 385 -10.05 11.09 -25.45
N THR A 386 -10.79 11.26 -24.38
CA THR A 386 -11.91 12.17 -24.34
C THR A 386 -11.31 13.56 -24.47
N SER A 387 -11.44 14.19 -25.63
CA SER A 387 -11.31 15.64 -25.72
C SER A 387 -12.17 16.19 -24.59
N LEU A 388 -11.57 16.83 -23.59
CA LEU A 388 -12.32 17.42 -22.47
C LEU A 388 -13.27 18.48 -23.06
N SER A 389 -14.46 18.07 -23.46
CA SER A 389 -15.61 18.94 -23.44
C SER A 389 -15.91 19.11 -21.97
N THR A 390 -15.49 20.24 -21.42
CA THR A 390 -15.91 20.77 -20.13
C THR A 390 -17.44 20.71 -20.08
N SER A 391 -18.00 19.61 -19.56
CA SER A 391 -19.42 19.56 -19.25
C SER A 391 -19.60 20.46 -18.04
N THR A 392 -20.07 21.67 -18.29
CA THR A 392 -20.58 22.55 -17.25
C THR A 392 -21.60 21.74 -16.45
N LYS A 393 -21.32 21.54 -15.17
CA LYS A 393 -22.21 20.84 -14.24
C LYS A 393 -23.48 21.68 -14.11
N THR A 394 -24.50 21.42 -14.93
CA THR A 394 -25.80 22.05 -14.79
C THR A 394 -26.43 21.49 -13.52
N SER A 395 -26.49 22.30 -12.47
CA SER A 395 -27.29 21.99 -11.28
C SER A 395 -28.73 21.67 -11.71
N PRO A 396 -29.39 20.68 -11.10
CA PRO A 396 -30.80 20.41 -11.37
C PRO A 396 -31.61 21.66 -11.05
N THR A 397 -32.24 22.23 -12.08
CA THR A 397 -33.23 23.29 -11.93
C THR A 397 -34.40 22.75 -11.14
N GLN A 398 -34.56 23.25 -9.92
CA GLN A 398 -35.72 23.04 -9.07
C GLN A 398 -36.98 23.48 -9.85
N PRO A 399 -38.02 22.62 -9.99
CA PRO A 399 -39.22 22.99 -10.71
C PRO A 399 -39.98 24.09 -9.94
N THR A 400 -40.16 25.24 -10.60
CA THR A 400 -41.06 26.32 -10.17
C THR A 400 -42.50 25.78 -10.10
N PRO A 401 -43.25 26.03 -9.02
CA PRO A 401 -44.62 25.56 -8.90
C PRO A 401 -45.55 26.38 -9.80
N THR A 402 -46.10 25.73 -10.84
CA THR A 402 -47.22 26.29 -11.60
C THR A 402 -48.50 26.10 -10.78
N GLN A 403 -49.04 27.21 -10.28
CA GLN A 403 -50.43 27.26 -9.83
C GLN A 403 -51.34 27.09 -11.05
N ASN A 404 -52.20 26.06 -11.03
CA ASN A 404 -53.43 26.07 -11.81
C ASN A 404 -54.55 25.43 -10.99
N LEU A 405 -55.67 26.13 -11.01
CA LEU A 405 -56.89 25.98 -10.23
C LEU A 405 -57.94 25.28 -11.11
N ALA A 406 -58.47 24.12 -10.71
CA ALA A 406 -59.82 23.58 -11.00
C ALA A 406 -59.89 22.11 -10.53
N LEU A 407 -60.58 21.81 -9.42
CA LEU A 407 -61.99 21.39 -9.30
C LEU A 407 -62.30 19.94 -9.74
N MET A 408 -62.36 19.02 -8.75
CA MET A 408 -63.54 18.21 -8.34
C MET A 408 -63.22 16.76 -7.88
N ASN A 409 -63.63 16.51 -6.63
CA ASN A 409 -64.28 15.31 -6.06
C ASN A 409 -63.47 14.04 -5.71
N SER A 410 -63.01 13.99 -4.43
CA SER A 410 -63.31 13.03 -3.32
C SER A 410 -63.60 11.52 -3.56
N PRO A 411 -63.48 10.62 -2.54
CA PRO A 411 -62.95 10.79 -1.18
C PRO A 411 -61.94 9.72 -0.67
N VAL A 412 -61.08 10.21 0.22
CA VAL A 412 -60.53 9.69 1.51
C VAL A 412 -61.05 8.34 2.07
N MET A 413 -60.09 7.47 2.46
CA MET A 413 -59.93 6.84 3.80
C MET A 413 -58.49 6.28 3.90
N LYS A 414 -57.59 6.85 4.72
CA LYS A 414 -57.30 6.61 6.15
C LYS A 414 -56.89 5.16 6.51
N GLY A 415 -55.62 5.02 6.91
CA GLY A 415 -55.03 3.90 7.65
C GLY A 415 -53.52 3.86 7.35
N GLY A 416 -52.58 4.08 8.25
CA GLY A 416 -52.56 3.82 9.69
C GLY A 416 -51.31 2.97 9.95
N LEU A 417 -50.16 3.62 10.07
CA LEU A 417 -48.86 3.01 10.32
C LEU A 417 -48.72 2.73 11.83
N VAL A 418 -48.57 1.47 12.23
CA VAL A 418 -48.09 1.07 13.56
C VAL A 418 -47.08 -0.05 13.34
N PHE A 419 -45.79 0.22 13.53
CA PHE A 419 -44.75 -0.81 13.61
C PHE A 419 -44.25 -0.92 15.05
N TRP A 420 -44.37 -2.12 15.59
CA TRP A 420 -44.02 -2.53 16.93
C TRP A 420 -42.50 -2.63 17.13
N CYS A 421 -42.04 -2.21 18.31
CA CYS A 421 -40.72 -2.49 18.84
C CYS A 421 -40.71 -3.82 19.63
N ALA A 422 -39.50 -4.39 19.71
CA ALA A 422 -38.98 -5.34 20.70
C ALA A 422 -39.27 -6.83 20.50
N VAL A 423 -38.20 -7.64 20.41
CA VAL A 423 -37.57 -8.36 21.55
C VAL A 423 -36.64 -9.43 20.95
N PHE A 424 -35.35 -9.42 21.30
CA PHE A 424 -34.50 -10.60 21.53
C PHE A 424 -33.24 -10.05 22.23
N GLY A 425 -32.75 -10.56 23.36
CA GLY A 425 -32.84 -11.90 23.90
C GLY A 425 -31.42 -12.30 24.30
N ILE A 426 -31.04 -11.98 25.53
CA ILE A 426 -29.76 -12.31 26.15
C ILE A 426 -29.73 -13.82 26.44
N MET A 427 -28.68 -14.52 26.02
CA MET A 427 -28.24 -15.75 26.69
C MET A 427 -26.74 -15.68 26.95
N ALA A 428 -26.42 -15.57 28.23
CA ALA A 428 -25.12 -15.91 28.80
C ALA A 428 -25.11 -17.42 29.08
N VAL A 429 -23.96 -18.06 28.83
CA VAL A 429 -23.67 -19.41 29.32
C VAL A 429 -22.31 -19.38 29.99
N TRP A 430 -22.27 -20.10 31.11
CA TRP A 430 -21.16 -20.44 31.99
C TRP A 430 -19.93 -21.01 31.28
#